data_AF-A0A2N2IP71-F1
#
_entry.id   AF-A0A2N2IP71-F1
#
_cell.length_a   1.000
_cell.length_b   1.000
_cell.length_c   1.000
_cell.angle_alpha   90.00
_cell.angle_beta   90.00
_cell.angle_gamma   90.00
#
_symmetry.space_group_name_H-M   'P 1'
#
loop_
_entity.id
_entity.type
_entity.pdbx_description
1 polymer ?
#
loop_
_entity_poly.entity_id
_entity_poly.type
_entity_poly.pdbx_seq_one_letter_code
_entity_poly.pdbx_strand_id
1 'polypeptide(L)'
;MIWPRQLGRHSFHFDFRGAAFTLADSADATIDPAVYGWIDAWLAQAQDRWHLFITHLPPVDPNGVRNGSFSSRREASKLIAALARGAVDLAVFGHIHTHVAYSLGGVECHISGGGGGWPMRWDGLARHFLTIDIDPVAQTHDVKVVEVP
;
A
#
# COMPACT_ATOMS: atom_id res chain seq x y z
N MET A 1 20.84 -11.11 -15.23
CA MET A 1 20.27 -10.33 -14.11
C MET A 1 20.44 -11.15 -12.83
N ILE A 2 21.34 -10.75 -11.93
CA ILE A 2 21.85 -11.58 -10.81
C ILE A 2 20.96 -11.45 -9.56
N TRP A 3 20.33 -10.29 -9.40
CA TRP A 3 19.60 -9.87 -8.20
C TRP A 3 18.36 -10.70 -7.82
N PRO A 4 17.43 -11.07 -8.74
CA PRO A 4 16.23 -11.83 -8.33
C PRO A 4 16.57 -13.24 -7.81
N ARG A 5 17.68 -13.81 -8.26
CA ARG A 5 18.17 -15.12 -7.85
C ARG A 5 18.80 -15.12 -6.46
N GLN A 6 19.26 -13.95 -5.99
CA GLN A 6 19.97 -13.78 -4.71
C GLN A 6 19.11 -13.10 -3.65
N LEU A 7 18.24 -12.17 -4.05
CA LEU A 7 17.40 -11.36 -3.15
C LEU A 7 15.92 -11.78 -3.16
N GLY A 8 15.51 -12.66 -4.06
CA GLY A 8 14.12 -13.06 -4.23
C GLY A 8 13.31 -12.11 -5.09
N ARG A 9 11.98 -12.28 -5.08
CA ARG A 9 11.04 -11.42 -5.81
C ARG A 9 10.70 -10.21 -4.94
N HIS A 10 10.64 -9.03 -5.54
CA HIS A 10 10.25 -7.80 -4.83
C HIS A 10 8.73 -7.61 -4.71
N SER A 11 7.96 -8.35 -5.52
CA SER A 11 6.50 -8.46 -5.39
C SER A 11 6.12 -9.88 -5.02
N PHE A 12 5.23 -10.03 -4.03
CA PHE A 12 4.75 -11.33 -3.56
C PHE A 12 3.44 -11.19 -2.78
N HIS A 13 2.75 -12.32 -2.65
CA HIS A 13 1.51 -12.46 -1.89
C HIS A 13 1.70 -13.54 -0.84
N PHE A 14 1.04 -13.40 0.31
CA PHE A 14 1.01 -14.43 1.34
C PHE A 14 -0.28 -14.32 2.15
N ASP A 15 -0.64 -15.43 2.81
CA ASP A 15 -1.79 -15.48 3.68
C ASP A 15 -1.33 -15.63 5.13
N PHE A 16 -1.99 -14.94 6.05
CA PHE A 16 -1.71 -15.06 7.47
C PHE A 16 -2.99 -14.92 8.29
N ARG A 17 -3.27 -15.93 9.12
CA ARG A 17 -4.43 -15.99 10.03
C ARG A 17 -5.79 -15.67 9.37
N GLY A 18 -5.97 -16.01 8.09
CA GLY A 18 -7.22 -15.80 7.35
C GLY A 18 -7.30 -14.49 6.56
N ALA A 19 -6.33 -13.58 6.72
CA ALA A 19 -6.18 -12.41 5.87
C ALA A 19 -5.19 -12.68 4.72
N ALA A 20 -5.41 -12.01 3.59
CA ALA A 20 -4.58 -12.09 2.40
C ALA A 20 -3.77 -10.80 2.22
N PHE A 21 -2.46 -10.93 2.02
CA PHE A 21 -1.54 -9.80 1.94
C PHE A 21 -0.87 -9.78 0.57
N THR A 22 -0.66 -8.57 0.05
CA THR A 22 0.16 -8.36 -1.15
C THR A 22 1.15 -7.23 -0.94
N LEU A 23 2.39 -7.48 -1.31
CA LEU A 23 3.43 -6.46 -1.47
C LEU A 23 3.73 -6.34 -2.96
N ALA A 24 3.52 -5.16 -3.52
CA ALA A 24 3.84 -4.85 -4.90
C ALA A 24 4.99 -3.84 -4.94
N ASP A 25 6.06 -4.15 -5.66
CA ASP A 25 7.20 -3.25 -5.85
C ASP A 25 6.79 -2.05 -6.72
N SER A 26 7.05 -0.85 -6.21
CA SER A 26 6.84 0.43 -6.89
C SER A 26 8.05 1.36 -6.89
N ALA A 27 9.26 0.82 -6.70
CA ALA A 27 10.48 1.61 -6.61
C ALA A 27 10.71 2.53 -7.84
N ASP A 28 10.26 2.11 -9.02
CA ASP A 28 10.34 2.88 -10.28
C ASP A 28 9.14 3.84 -10.50
N ALA A 29 8.39 4.17 -9.45
CA ALA A 29 7.17 4.99 -9.51
C ALA A 29 6.10 4.47 -10.47
N THR A 30 6.02 3.14 -10.56
CA THR A 30 5.00 2.36 -11.29
C THR A 30 5.00 0.91 -10.79
N ILE A 31 4.05 0.08 -11.24
CA ILE A 31 4.05 -1.37 -11.01
C ILE A 31 4.41 -2.07 -12.32
N ASP A 32 5.31 -3.05 -12.26
CA ASP A 32 5.64 -3.88 -13.43
C ASP A 32 4.35 -4.49 -14.04
N PRO A 33 4.11 -4.36 -15.36
CA PRO A 33 2.95 -4.93 -16.02
C PRO A 33 2.69 -6.41 -15.72
N ALA A 34 3.73 -7.23 -15.52
CA ALA A 34 3.61 -8.65 -15.20
C ALA A 34 3.05 -8.88 -13.79
N VAL A 35 3.27 -7.96 -12.85
CA VAL A 35 2.77 -8.05 -11.47
C VAL A 35 1.26 -7.84 -11.41
N TYR A 36 0.67 -7.10 -12.36
CA TYR A 36 -0.80 -6.96 -12.42
C TYR A 36 -1.53 -8.29 -12.59
N GLY A 37 -0.97 -9.23 -13.36
CA GLY A 37 -1.56 -10.57 -13.46
C GLY A 37 -1.54 -11.34 -12.13
N TRP A 38 -0.55 -11.07 -11.27
CA TRP A 38 -0.47 -11.67 -9.94
C TRP A 38 -1.43 -11.00 -8.97
N ILE A 39 -1.57 -9.67 -9.05
CA ILE A 39 -2.57 -8.91 -8.29
C ILE A 39 -3.98 -9.39 -8.65
N ASP A 40 -4.30 -9.52 -9.93
CA ASP A 40 -5.63 -10.00 -10.37
C ASP A 40 -5.90 -11.43 -9.88
N ALA A 41 -4.91 -12.32 -9.91
CA ALA A 41 -5.04 -13.67 -9.38
C ALA A 41 -5.20 -13.68 -7.85
N TRP A 42 -4.46 -12.84 -7.13
CA TRP A 42 -4.57 -12.68 -5.68
C TRP A 42 -5.96 -12.18 -5.28
N LEU A 43 -6.47 -11.14 -5.94
CA LEU A 43 -7.82 -10.62 -5.72
C LEU A 43 -8.90 -11.68 -5.95
N ALA A 44 -8.79 -12.45 -7.03
CA ALA A 44 -9.73 -13.52 -7.32
C ALA A 44 -9.68 -14.66 -6.28
N GLN A 45 -8.49 -15.02 -5.80
CA GLN A 45 -8.30 -16.08 -4.80
C GLN A 45 -8.74 -15.65 -3.40
N ALA A 46 -8.70 -14.36 -3.11
CA ALA A 46 -8.96 -13.84 -1.78
C ALA A 46 -10.33 -13.16 -1.65
N GLN A 47 -11.18 -13.14 -2.68
CA GLN A 47 -12.46 -12.40 -2.75
C GLN A 47 -13.34 -12.40 -1.47
N ASP A 48 -13.34 -13.50 -0.69
CA ASP A 48 -14.16 -13.68 0.52
C ASP A 48 -13.36 -13.51 1.83
N ARG A 49 -12.13 -12.99 1.74
CA ARG A 49 -11.19 -12.80 2.84
C ARG A 49 -10.88 -11.31 2.98
N TRP A 50 -10.32 -10.95 4.13
CA TRP A 50 -9.83 -9.59 4.35
C TRP A 50 -8.49 -9.39 3.63
N HIS A 51 -8.31 -8.27 2.93
CA HIS A 51 -7.19 -7.97 2.04
C HIS A 51 -6.39 -6.74 2.46
N LEU A 52 -5.07 -6.88 2.54
CA LEU A 52 -4.15 -5.74 2.65
C LEU A 52 -3.24 -5.63 1.44
N PHE A 53 -3.35 -4.50 0.74
CA PHE A 53 -2.43 -4.11 -0.31
C PHE A 53 -1.33 -3.18 0.23
N ILE A 54 -0.08 -3.48 -0.08
CA ILE A 54 1.08 -2.69 0.36
C ILE A 54 1.95 -2.38 -0.85
N THR A 55 2.38 -1.12 -0.96
CA THR A 55 3.43 -0.72 -1.89
C THR A 55 4.18 0.50 -1.34
N HIS A 56 5.35 0.84 -1.90
CA HIS A 56 6.12 1.97 -1.40
C HIS A 56 5.52 3.32 -1.81
N LEU A 57 5.30 3.57 -3.11
CA LEU A 57 4.78 4.84 -3.62
C LEU A 57 3.26 4.79 -3.71
N PRO A 58 2.54 5.81 -3.24
CA PRO A 58 1.10 5.90 -3.48
C PRO A 58 0.83 6.15 -4.97
N PRO A 59 -0.30 5.64 -5.52
CA PRO A 59 -0.68 5.92 -6.91
C PRO A 59 -0.98 7.41 -7.12
N VAL A 60 -1.44 8.12 -6.09
CA VAL A 60 -1.72 9.56 -6.10
C VAL A 60 -1.21 10.18 -4.81
N ASP A 61 -0.53 11.32 -4.91
CA ASP A 61 -0.21 12.16 -3.76
C ASP A 61 -1.48 12.98 -3.42
N PRO A 62 -2.13 12.74 -2.27
CA PRO A 62 -3.38 13.42 -1.92
C PRO A 62 -3.20 14.94 -1.78
N ASN A 63 -1.99 15.42 -1.46
CA ASN A 63 -1.69 16.84 -1.39
C ASN A 63 -1.20 17.40 -2.74
N GLY A 64 -0.66 16.56 -3.63
CA GLY A 64 -0.21 16.88 -4.98
C GLY A 64 1.03 17.79 -5.09
N VAL A 65 1.41 18.52 -4.04
CA VAL A 65 2.50 19.50 -4.05
C VAL A 65 3.88 18.85 -4.24
N ARG A 66 4.06 17.60 -3.80
CA ARG A 66 5.39 16.96 -3.77
C ARG A 66 5.69 16.13 -5.01
N ASN A 67 4.67 15.86 -5.83
CA ASN A 67 4.76 14.91 -6.93
C ASN A 67 5.33 13.54 -6.47
N GLY A 68 5.02 13.14 -5.22
CA GLY A 68 5.54 11.94 -4.55
C GLY A 68 4.71 10.69 -4.83
N SER A 69 4.20 10.55 -6.05
CA SER A 69 3.32 9.46 -6.45
C SER A 69 3.80 8.79 -7.74
N PHE A 70 3.02 7.87 -8.26
CA PHE A 70 3.31 7.25 -9.56
C PHE A 70 3.55 8.31 -10.65
N SER A 71 4.51 8.02 -11.53
CA SER A 71 4.92 8.91 -12.61
C SER A 71 3.86 9.06 -13.71
N SER A 72 2.91 8.12 -13.78
CA SER A 72 1.86 8.08 -14.80
C SER A 72 0.48 8.01 -14.16
N ARG A 73 -0.37 9.00 -14.46
CA ARG A 73 -1.78 9.02 -14.05
C ARG A 73 -2.55 7.81 -14.56
N ARG A 74 -2.23 7.31 -15.76
CA ARG A 74 -2.88 6.13 -16.33
C ARG A 74 -2.56 4.87 -15.54
N GLU A 75 -1.30 4.68 -15.15
CA GLU A 75 -0.89 3.53 -14.34
C GLU A 75 -1.45 3.64 -12.91
N ALA A 76 -1.50 4.85 -12.36
CA ALA A 76 -2.18 5.13 -11.09
C ALA A 76 -3.67 4.73 -11.16
N SER A 77 -4.40 5.19 -12.17
CA SER A 77 -5.80 4.82 -12.38
C SER A 77 -5.99 3.31 -12.56
N LYS A 78 -5.06 2.64 -13.24
CA LYS A 78 -5.10 1.18 -13.41
C LYS A 78 -5.01 0.44 -12.06
N LEU A 79 -4.08 0.86 -11.19
CA LEU A 79 -3.96 0.28 -9.84
C LEU A 79 -5.21 0.58 -9.01
N ILE A 80 -5.65 1.83 -8.96
CA ILE A 80 -6.85 2.23 -8.20
C ILE A 80 -8.07 1.42 -8.63
N ALA A 81 -8.27 1.27 -9.95
CA ALA A 81 -9.37 0.48 -10.47
C ALA A 81 -9.25 -1.01 -10.10
N ALA A 82 -8.03 -1.57 -10.05
CA ALA A 82 -7.84 -2.96 -9.61
C ALA A 82 -8.21 -3.15 -8.14
N LEU A 83 -7.72 -2.29 -7.25
CA LEU A 83 -8.02 -2.35 -5.82
C LEU A 83 -9.52 -2.16 -5.54
N ALA A 84 -10.15 -1.19 -6.20
CA ALA A 84 -11.58 -0.93 -6.07
C ALA A 84 -12.45 -2.08 -6.57
N ARG A 85 -12.11 -2.66 -7.74
CA ARG A 85 -12.83 -3.85 -8.27
C ARG A 85 -12.70 -5.07 -7.36
N GLY A 86 -11.54 -5.22 -6.73
CA GLY A 86 -11.27 -6.30 -5.78
C GLY A 86 -11.81 -6.07 -4.38
N ALA A 87 -12.49 -4.93 -4.14
CA ALA A 87 -12.99 -4.53 -2.82
C ALA A 87 -11.93 -4.67 -1.70
N VAL A 88 -10.70 -4.26 -1.99
CA VAL A 88 -9.60 -4.32 -1.02
C VAL A 88 -9.95 -3.52 0.23
N ASP A 89 -9.79 -4.15 1.40
CA ASP A 89 -10.17 -3.55 2.68
C ASP A 89 -9.26 -2.39 3.09
N LEU A 90 -7.94 -2.56 2.89
CA LEU A 90 -6.95 -1.55 3.26
C LEU A 90 -5.78 -1.52 2.27
N ALA A 91 -5.33 -0.31 1.92
CA ALA A 91 -4.10 -0.08 1.18
C ALA A 91 -3.12 0.81 1.97
N VAL A 92 -1.85 0.38 2.06
CA VAL A 92 -0.81 1.10 2.78
C VAL A 92 0.34 1.50 1.85
N PHE A 93 0.77 2.75 2.00
CA PHE A 93 1.79 3.40 1.20
C PHE A 93 2.85 4.07 2.08
N GLY A 94 3.93 4.53 1.47
CA GLY A 94 4.96 5.33 2.11
C GLY A 94 5.40 6.53 1.26
N HIS A 95 6.71 6.71 1.14
CA HIS A 95 7.39 7.68 0.26
C HIS A 95 7.23 9.18 0.61
N ILE A 96 6.05 9.65 1.02
CA ILE A 96 5.74 11.08 1.18
C ILE A 96 6.24 11.66 2.52
N HIS A 97 6.71 10.82 3.45
CA HIS A 97 7.27 11.22 4.76
C HIS A 97 6.30 12.04 5.65
N THR A 98 5.00 11.92 5.40
CA THR A 98 3.89 12.48 6.16
C THR A 98 2.82 11.40 6.26
N HIS A 99 2.20 11.26 7.43
CA HIS A 99 1.00 10.45 7.59
C HIS A 99 -0.19 11.09 6.87
N VAL A 100 -0.89 10.32 6.06
CA VAL A 100 -2.17 10.74 5.47
C VAL A 100 -3.12 9.56 5.41
N ALA A 101 -4.29 9.69 6.03
CA ALA A 101 -5.42 8.78 5.85
C ALA A 101 -6.39 9.37 4.81
N TYR A 102 -6.78 8.57 3.81
CA TYR A 102 -7.61 8.99 2.68
C TYR A 102 -8.29 7.79 2.03
N SER A 103 -9.01 8.01 0.93
CA SER A 103 -9.62 6.92 0.15
C SER A 103 -9.31 7.04 -1.33
N LEU A 104 -9.11 5.89 -1.98
CA LEU A 104 -8.93 5.78 -3.43
C LEU A 104 -9.93 4.77 -3.99
N GLY A 105 -10.89 5.26 -4.78
CA GLY A 105 -11.90 4.38 -5.39
C GLY A 105 -12.74 3.62 -4.36
N GLY A 106 -12.94 4.19 -3.16
CA GLY A 106 -13.68 3.56 -2.06
C GLY A 106 -12.82 2.72 -1.11
N VAL A 107 -11.57 2.43 -1.47
CA VAL A 107 -10.62 1.69 -0.61
C VAL A 107 -10.03 2.61 0.44
N GLU A 108 -10.01 2.20 1.71
CA GLU A 108 -9.31 2.93 2.77
C GLU A 108 -7.80 2.90 2.53
N CYS A 109 -7.14 4.05 2.64
CA CYS A 109 -5.75 4.21 2.30
C CYS A 109 -5.00 4.97 3.39
N HIS A 110 -3.82 4.46 3.76
CA HIS A 110 -2.90 5.15 4.67
C HIS A 110 -1.53 5.30 4.03
N ILE A 111 -0.99 6.51 4.04
CA ILE A 111 0.44 6.72 3.84
C ILE A 111 1.08 6.77 5.22
N SER A 112 2.05 5.90 5.50
CA SER A 112 2.90 5.97 6.69
C SER A 112 4.25 6.59 6.32
N GLY A 113 4.63 7.66 7.01
CA GLY A 113 5.87 8.40 6.77
C GLY A 113 6.82 8.33 7.96
N GLY A 114 8.03 8.90 7.83
CA GLY A 114 8.85 9.27 8.99
C GLY A 114 9.53 8.12 9.76
N GLY A 115 9.33 6.84 9.43
CA GLY A 115 9.94 5.70 10.12
C GLY A 115 11.47 5.54 9.98
N GLY A 116 12.14 6.44 9.25
CA GLY A 116 13.60 6.39 9.03
C GLY A 116 14.16 7.55 8.20
N GLY A 117 13.33 8.20 7.39
CA GLY A 117 13.66 9.44 6.69
C GLY A 117 13.42 10.70 7.53
N TRP A 118 13.89 11.86 7.05
CA TRP A 118 13.54 13.15 7.64
C TRP A 118 12.01 13.37 7.54
N PRO A 119 11.29 13.52 8.67
CA PRO A 119 9.85 13.68 8.65
C PRO A 119 9.47 15.03 8.04
N MET A 120 8.51 15.01 7.14
CA MET A 120 7.90 16.22 6.61
C MET A 120 6.64 16.50 7.42
N ARG A 121 6.76 17.37 8.44
CA ARG A 121 5.76 17.63 9.49
C ARG A 121 4.51 18.40 9.02
N TRP A 122 3.97 18.12 7.83
CA TRP A 122 2.68 18.71 7.41
C TRP A 122 1.49 18.15 8.18
N ASP A 123 1.69 17.02 8.86
CA ASP A 123 0.80 16.36 9.82
C ASP A 123 1.15 16.71 11.28
N GLY A 124 2.21 17.49 11.51
CA GLY A 124 2.75 17.77 12.85
C GLY A 124 3.51 16.62 13.50
N LEU A 125 3.59 15.45 12.87
CA LEU A 125 4.15 14.23 13.45
C LEU A 125 5.66 14.14 13.21
N ALA A 126 6.37 13.59 14.19
CA ALA A 126 7.77 13.24 14.03
C ALA A 126 7.92 11.84 13.41
N ARG A 127 8.88 11.05 13.92
CA ARG A 127 9.01 9.64 13.53
C ARG A 127 7.81 8.87 14.06
N HIS A 128 7.20 8.04 13.23
CA HIS A 128 6.07 7.24 13.63
C HIS A 128 6.02 5.94 12.83
N PHE A 129 5.15 5.04 13.26
CA PHE A 129 4.73 3.86 12.49
C PHE A 129 3.22 3.67 12.66
N LEU A 130 2.63 2.80 11.83
CA LEU A 130 1.24 2.39 11.99
C LEU A 130 1.17 1.04 12.69
N THR A 131 0.24 0.90 13.62
CA THR A 131 -0.28 -0.41 14.04
C THR A 131 -1.60 -0.65 13.34
N ILE A 132 -1.76 -1.84 12.77
CA ILE A 132 -2.98 -2.25 12.07
C ILE A 132 -3.43 -3.55 12.73
N ASP A 133 -4.50 -3.47 13.51
CA ASP A 133 -5.12 -4.62 14.15
C ASP A 133 -6.24 -5.13 13.22
N ILE A 134 -6.17 -6.42 12.81
CA ILE A 134 -7.07 -7.01 11.82
C ILE A 134 -7.84 -8.16 12.46
N ASP A 135 -9.17 -8.14 12.35
CA ASP A 135 -10.05 -9.29 12.60
C ASP A 135 -10.60 -9.80 11.26
N PRO A 136 -9.99 -10.85 10.67
CA PRO A 136 -10.41 -11.38 9.38
C PRO A 136 -11.72 -12.17 9.45
N VAL A 137 -12.20 -12.54 10.64
CA VAL A 137 -13.49 -13.24 10.80
C VAL A 137 -14.63 -12.24 10.86
N ALA A 138 -14.45 -11.15 11.63
CA ALA A 138 -15.41 -10.05 11.66
C ALA A 138 -15.32 -9.13 10.42
N GLN A 139 -14.25 -9.28 9.62
CA GLN A 139 -13.89 -8.39 8.52
C GLN A 139 -13.80 -6.93 8.96
N THR A 140 -13.07 -6.70 10.05
CA THR A 140 -12.83 -5.37 10.60
C THR A 140 -11.34 -5.13 10.82
N HIS A 141 -10.97 -3.87 10.88
CA HIS A 141 -9.63 -3.44 11.23
C HIS A 141 -9.64 -2.13 12.01
N ASP A 142 -8.55 -1.86 12.72
CA ASP A 142 -8.29 -0.60 13.41
C ASP A 142 -6.85 -0.14 13.09
N VAL A 143 -6.69 1.12 12.70
CA VAL A 143 -5.40 1.70 12.33
C VAL A 143 -5.05 2.80 13.31
N LYS A 144 -3.86 2.70 13.93
CA LYS A 144 -3.34 3.74 14.84
C LYS A 144 -1.97 4.21 14.40
N VAL A 145 -1.76 5.51 14.52
CA VAL A 145 -0.43 6.13 14.40
C VAL A 145 0.25 6.11 15.76
N VAL A 146 1.47 5.61 15.81
CA VAL A 146 2.30 5.56 17.01
C VAL A 146 3.56 6.39 16.79
N GLU A 147 3.68 7.51 17.49
CA GLU A 147 4.88 8.34 17.47
C GLU A 147 6.02 7.70 18.28
N VAL A 148 7.23 7.83 17.76
CA VAL A 148 8.47 7.37 18.39
C VAL A 148 9.17 8.58 19.02
N PRO A 149 9.49 8.53 20.34
CA PRO A 149 10.22 9.59 21.03
C PRO A 149 11.60 9.91 20.42
#